data_AF-A0A7V7WKN4-F1
#
_entry.id   AF-A0A7V7WKN4-F1
#
_cell.length_a   1.000
_cell.length_b   1.000
_cell.length_c   1.000
_cell.angle_alpha   90.00
_cell.angle_beta   90.00
_cell.angle_gamma   90.00
#
_symmetry.space_group_name_H-M   'P 1'
#
loop_
_entity.id
_entity.type
_entity.pdbx_description
1 polymer ?
#
loop_
_entity_poly.entity_id
_entity_poly.type
_entity_poly.pdbx_seq_one_letter_code
_entity_poly.pdbx_strand_id
1 'polypeptide(L)'
;MLKRKFAAFLAALTLTLAAGTAAASGLQTPLPPWGPDDEAGNSNTQGYSTYFRAALQMLRPGAKAYRLAHLFSGNMPQSPFAAPWEQTSNPTAFIPPFLHAANSEIISGDIGNQGTQMDSLGHFGYKPDANSDEVLYYNGFTQEEVKGPDGLLKLGIEKSKPIVT
;
A
#
# COMPACT_ATOMS: atom_id res chain seq x y z
N MET A 1 17.11 68.73 34.92
CA MET A 1 17.97 68.67 33.71
C MET A 1 18.48 67.24 33.55
N LEU A 2 18.60 66.76 32.30
CA LEU A 2 19.21 65.50 31.84
C LEU A 2 18.28 64.31 31.43
N LYS A 3 17.60 64.52 30.30
CA LYS A 3 17.49 63.67 29.07
C LYS A 3 17.59 62.13 29.15
N ARG A 4 16.44 61.48 28.88
CA ARG A 4 16.09 60.38 27.92
C ARG A 4 17.15 59.38 27.39
N LYS A 5 16.61 58.16 27.11
CA LYS A 5 17.06 57.00 26.27
C LYS A 5 17.80 55.92 27.10
N PHE A 6 17.57 54.61 27.03
CA PHE A 6 17.26 53.64 25.95
C PHE A 6 16.51 52.44 26.58
N ALA A 7 15.35 52.01 26.06
CA ALA A 7 15.16 50.99 25.02
C ALA A 7 15.34 49.53 25.50
N ALA A 8 14.20 48.82 25.45
CA ALA A 8 13.98 47.38 25.30
C ALA A 8 15.21 46.46 25.20
N PHE A 9 15.29 45.47 26.09
CA PHE A 9 16.02 44.22 25.86
C PHE A 9 15.01 43.06 25.86
N LEU A 10 14.29 42.95 24.74
CA LEU A 10 13.62 41.73 24.32
C LEU A 10 14.33 41.28 23.04
N ALA A 11 14.47 39.97 22.86
CA ALA A 11 15.02 39.25 21.71
C ALA A 11 16.54 39.08 21.69
N ALA A 12 17.00 37.84 21.91
CA ALA A 12 17.27 36.94 20.79
C ALA A 12 17.80 35.60 21.34
N LEU A 13 16.91 34.71 21.79
CA LEU A 13 17.25 33.30 21.80
C LEU A 13 17.18 32.84 20.35
N THR A 14 18.32 32.90 19.68
CA THR A 14 18.51 32.43 18.31
C THR A 14 18.10 30.97 18.22
N LEU A 15 16.91 30.73 17.67
CA LEU A 15 16.45 29.43 17.22
C LEU A 15 17.23 29.04 15.95
N THR A 16 18.52 28.73 16.11
CA THR A 16 19.33 28.11 15.07
C THR A 16 19.43 26.63 15.37
N LEU A 17 18.37 25.87 15.06
CA LEU A 17 18.47 24.41 14.86
C LEU A 17 17.33 23.89 13.96
N ALA A 18 17.08 24.55 12.83
CA ALA A 18 16.13 24.08 11.83
C ALA A 18 16.84 23.90 10.48
N ALA A 19 17.77 22.93 10.39
CA ALA A 19 18.31 22.44 9.12
C ALA A 19 19.13 21.13 9.23
N GLY A 20 19.61 20.76 10.43
CA GLY A 20 20.64 19.71 10.56
C GLY A 20 20.18 18.30 10.98
N THR A 21 18.93 18.08 11.39
CA THR A 21 18.54 16.80 12.03
C THR A 21 17.89 15.78 11.10
N ALA A 22 17.58 16.11 9.85
CA ALA A 22 17.08 15.11 8.90
C ALA A 22 18.17 14.13 8.44
N ALA A 23 19.44 14.51 8.51
CA ALA A 23 20.57 13.65 8.12
C ALA A 23 21.08 12.75 9.25
N ALA A 24 20.63 12.94 10.50
CA ALA A 24 21.11 12.20 11.67
C ALA A 24 20.08 11.26 12.29
N SER A 25 18.82 11.25 11.81
CA SER A 25 17.89 10.15 12.08
C SER A 25 18.17 9.05 11.06
N GLY A 26 18.44 7.82 11.49
CA GLY A 26 18.71 6.66 10.61
C GLY A 26 17.50 6.21 9.76
N LEU A 27 16.68 7.15 9.29
CA LEU A 27 15.49 6.96 8.47
C LEU A 27 15.85 7.20 6.99
N GLN A 28 16.75 6.38 6.45
CA GLN A 28 16.97 6.34 5.01
C GLN A 28 15.96 5.39 4.35
N THR A 29 15.56 5.72 3.12
CA THR A 29 14.78 4.80 2.28
C THR A 29 15.74 3.81 1.65
N PRO A 30 15.53 2.48 1.77
CA PRO A 30 16.34 1.49 1.09
C PRO A 30 16.36 1.74 -0.43
N LEU A 31 17.51 1.46 -1.07
CA LEU A 31 17.69 1.58 -2.53
C LEU A 31 18.13 0.24 -3.11
N PRO A 32 17.73 -0.09 -4.35
CA PRO A 32 18.14 -1.31 -5.04
C PRO A 32 19.66 -1.31 -5.33
N PRO A 33 20.27 -2.47 -5.63
CA PRO A 33 19.65 -3.78 -5.92
C PRO A 33 19.13 -4.52 -4.67
N TRP A 34 18.08 -5.32 -4.86
CA TRP A 34 17.53 -6.20 -3.83
C TRP A 34 18.23 -7.57 -3.87
N GLY A 35 18.18 -8.32 -2.76
CA GLY A 35 18.83 -9.63 -2.66
C GLY A 35 18.25 -10.66 -3.64
N PRO A 36 18.97 -11.74 -3.96
CA PRO A 36 18.55 -12.76 -4.94
C PRO A 36 17.30 -13.55 -4.53
N ASP A 37 16.96 -13.55 -3.23
CA ASP A 37 15.74 -14.19 -2.71
C ASP A 37 14.62 -13.19 -2.43
N ASP A 38 14.79 -11.92 -2.81
CA ASP A 38 13.80 -10.88 -2.59
C ASP A 38 12.49 -11.18 -3.33
N GLU A 39 11.38 -11.01 -2.62
CA GLU A 39 10.02 -11.19 -3.15
C GLU A 39 9.20 -9.88 -3.13
N ALA A 40 9.74 -8.83 -2.51
CA ALA A 40 9.01 -7.59 -2.24
C ALA A 40 9.23 -6.51 -3.33
N GLY A 41 10.30 -6.63 -4.11
CA GLY A 41 10.63 -5.72 -5.20
C GLY A 41 10.73 -4.27 -4.72
N ASN A 42 10.19 -3.34 -5.51
CA ASN A 42 10.21 -1.92 -5.17
C ASN A 42 9.43 -1.57 -3.90
N SER A 43 8.56 -2.46 -3.40
CA SER A 43 7.95 -2.23 -2.09
C SER A 43 8.99 -2.21 -0.97
N ASN A 44 10.22 -2.72 -1.18
CA ASN A 44 11.34 -2.59 -0.23
C ASN A 44 11.70 -1.15 0.12
N THR A 45 11.38 -0.20 -0.75
CA THR A 45 11.53 1.24 -0.47
C THR A 45 10.57 1.74 0.62
N GLN A 46 9.54 0.97 0.94
CA GLN A 46 8.56 1.31 1.97
C GLN A 46 9.04 0.85 3.36
N GLY A 47 8.78 1.67 4.36
CA GLY A 47 9.16 1.39 5.75
C GLY A 47 9.01 2.60 6.64
N TYR A 48 9.53 2.52 7.86
CA TYR A 48 9.36 3.57 8.88
C TYR A 48 9.74 4.98 8.38
N SER A 49 10.80 5.10 7.56
CA SER A 49 11.23 6.39 7.01
C SER A 49 10.21 7.01 6.05
N THR A 50 9.67 6.22 5.11
CA THR A 50 8.65 6.71 4.18
C THR A 50 7.31 6.94 4.87
N TYR A 51 6.91 6.05 5.77
CA TYR A 51 5.66 6.19 6.52
C TYR A 51 5.66 7.42 7.41
N PHE A 52 6.77 7.66 8.13
CA PHE A 52 6.90 8.86 8.95
C PHE A 52 6.84 10.14 8.09
N ARG A 53 7.53 10.16 6.96
CA ARG A 53 7.47 11.28 6.01
C ARG A 53 6.06 11.52 5.48
N ALA A 54 5.31 10.47 5.13
CA ALA A 54 3.92 10.58 4.70
C ALA A 54 3.00 11.09 5.82
N ALA A 55 3.14 10.55 7.04
CA ALA A 55 2.37 10.98 8.21
C ALA A 55 2.54 12.47 8.49
N LEU A 56 3.76 13.02 8.37
CA LEU A 56 4.00 14.45 8.54
C LEU A 56 3.26 15.32 7.50
N GLN A 57 3.00 14.80 6.29
CA GLN A 57 2.19 15.50 5.28
C GLN A 57 0.70 15.40 5.59
N MET A 58 0.23 14.21 5.97
CA MET A 58 -1.17 13.93 6.28
C MET A 58 -1.67 14.73 7.49
N LEU A 59 -0.80 15.05 8.46
CA LEU A 59 -1.14 15.82 9.66
C LEU A 59 -1.13 17.35 9.45
N ARG A 60 -0.80 17.84 8.24
CA ARG A 60 -0.74 19.28 7.98
C ARG A 60 -2.14 19.92 8.04
N PRO A 61 -2.27 21.16 8.56
CA PRO A 61 -3.52 21.90 8.47
C PRO A 61 -4.00 21.99 7.02
N GLY A 62 -5.26 21.61 6.79
CA GLY A 62 -5.87 21.62 5.44
C GLY A 62 -5.53 20.42 4.56
N ALA A 63 -4.84 19.40 5.08
CA ALA A 63 -4.70 18.12 4.39
C ALA A 63 -6.09 17.52 4.08
N LYS A 64 -6.22 16.89 2.91
CA LYS A 64 -7.47 16.32 2.40
C LYS A 64 -7.26 14.84 2.08
N ALA A 65 -8.25 14.02 2.42
CA ALA A 65 -8.31 12.63 2.00
C ALA A 65 -9.14 12.51 0.73
N TYR A 66 -8.65 11.72 -0.22
CA TYR A 66 -9.33 11.43 -1.49
C TYR A 66 -9.50 9.93 -1.64
N ARG A 67 -10.70 9.49 -2.03
CA ARG A 67 -10.95 8.08 -2.38
C ARG A 67 -10.50 7.85 -3.81
N LEU A 68 -9.55 6.93 -4.00
CA LEU A 68 -9.07 6.50 -5.31
C LEU A 68 -9.75 5.22 -5.82
N ALA A 69 -10.36 4.45 -4.90
CA ALA A 69 -11.07 3.23 -5.26
C ALA A 69 -12.42 3.53 -5.90
N HIS A 70 -12.74 2.78 -6.96
CA HIS A 70 -14.09 2.70 -7.50
C HIS A 70 -15.01 1.90 -6.58
N LEU A 71 -16.31 2.22 -6.63
CA LEU A 71 -17.31 1.42 -5.94
C LEU A 71 -17.42 0.05 -6.61
N PHE A 72 -17.26 -1.02 -5.83
CA PHE A 72 -17.60 -2.36 -6.29
C PHE A 72 -19.12 -2.49 -6.39
N SER A 73 -19.59 -2.82 -7.58
CA SER A 73 -21.00 -2.99 -7.88
C SER A 73 -21.19 -3.99 -9.01
N GLY A 74 -22.37 -4.59 -9.11
CA GLY A 74 -22.69 -5.54 -10.20
C GLY A 74 -22.63 -4.92 -11.61
N ASN A 75 -22.58 -3.59 -11.72
CA ASN A 75 -22.46 -2.85 -12.98
C ASN A 75 -21.13 -2.11 -13.15
N MET A 76 -20.14 -2.34 -12.28
CA MET A 76 -18.81 -1.79 -12.49
C MET A 76 -18.19 -2.38 -13.77
N PRO A 77 -17.27 -1.68 -14.45
CA PRO A 77 -16.49 -2.29 -15.51
C PRO A 77 -15.78 -3.54 -14.99
N GLN A 78 -15.93 -4.66 -15.69
CA GLN A 78 -15.32 -5.93 -15.32
C GLN A 78 -14.29 -6.36 -16.37
N SER A 79 -13.23 -7.00 -15.91
CA SER A 79 -12.24 -7.62 -16.81
C SER A 79 -12.88 -8.80 -17.54
N PRO A 80 -12.74 -8.90 -18.88
CA PRO A 80 -13.23 -10.06 -19.62
C PRO A 80 -12.36 -11.32 -19.43
N PHE A 81 -11.22 -11.20 -18.73
CA PHE A 81 -10.26 -12.28 -18.51
C PHE A 81 -10.34 -12.89 -17.10
N ALA A 82 -11.23 -12.37 -16.26
CA ALA A 82 -11.36 -12.76 -14.86
C ALA A 82 -12.80 -13.19 -14.57
N ALA A 83 -13.00 -14.08 -13.60
CA ALA A 83 -14.34 -14.47 -13.19
C ALA A 83 -15.14 -13.21 -12.75
N PRO A 84 -16.38 -13.04 -13.25
CA PRO A 84 -17.19 -11.87 -12.95
C PRO A 84 -17.39 -11.65 -11.45
N TRP A 85 -17.46 -10.37 -11.05
CA TRP A 85 -17.85 -10.03 -9.70
C TRP A 85 -19.35 -10.20 -9.51
N GLU A 86 -19.73 -11.00 -8.52
CA GLU A 86 -21.11 -11.21 -8.09
C GLU A 86 -21.24 -10.91 -6.59
N GLN A 87 -22.29 -10.18 -6.23
CA GLN A 87 -22.62 -9.88 -4.84
C GLN A 87 -24.10 -10.14 -4.62
N THR A 88 -24.42 -10.96 -3.61
CA THR A 88 -25.78 -11.31 -3.23
C THR A 88 -25.99 -10.99 -1.75
N SER A 89 -27.01 -10.19 -1.42
CA SER A 89 -27.41 -9.96 -0.03
C SER A 89 -28.27 -11.11 0.50
N ASN A 90 -27.91 -11.63 1.66
CA ASN A 90 -28.69 -12.64 2.36
C ASN A 90 -29.88 -11.99 3.12
N PRO A 91 -30.93 -12.77 3.42
CA PRO A 91 -31.98 -12.32 4.33
C PRO A 91 -31.42 -11.93 5.71
N THR A 92 -32.06 -10.97 6.38
CA THR A 92 -31.73 -10.60 7.76
C THR A 92 -31.89 -11.80 8.68
N ALA A 93 -30.81 -12.21 9.33
CA ALA A 93 -30.81 -13.28 10.31
C ALA A 93 -31.18 -12.71 11.70
N PHE A 94 -32.22 -13.25 12.32
CA PHE A 94 -32.53 -12.96 13.72
C PHE A 94 -31.87 -14.01 14.61
N ILE A 95 -31.30 -13.59 15.73
CA ILE A 95 -30.61 -14.46 16.68
C ILE A 95 -31.37 -14.51 18.02
N PRO A 96 -32.49 -15.25 18.12
CA PRO A 96 -33.13 -15.52 19.41
C PRO A 96 -32.20 -16.34 20.34
N PRO A 97 -32.28 -16.14 21.67
CA PRO A 97 -33.10 -15.17 22.39
C PRO A 97 -32.45 -13.78 22.48
N PHE A 98 -31.28 -13.59 21.88
CA PHE A 98 -30.43 -12.42 22.11
C PHE A 98 -30.98 -11.10 21.55
N LEU A 99 -32.17 -11.04 20.96
CA LEU A 99 -32.77 -9.84 20.35
C LEU A 99 -31.83 -9.12 19.36
N HIS A 100 -30.88 -9.84 18.77
CA HIS A 100 -29.99 -9.33 17.72
C HIS A 100 -30.54 -9.69 16.34
N ALA A 101 -30.27 -8.82 15.37
CA ALA A 101 -30.47 -9.08 13.96
C ALA A 101 -29.18 -8.75 13.20
N ALA A 102 -28.86 -9.55 12.17
CA ALA A 102 -27.65 -9.40 11.37
C ALA A 102 -27.99 -9.45 9.88
N ASN A 103 -27.34 -8.59 9.10
CA ASN A 103 -27.34 -8.66 7.64
C ASN A 103 -26.00 -9.23 7.19
N SER A 104 -26.00 -9.91 6.06
CA SER A 104 -24.77 -10.44 5.46
C SER A 104 -24.91 -10.48 3.94
N GLU A 105 -23.77 -10.58 3.29
CA GLU A 105 -23.65 -10.68 1.84
C GLU A 105 -22.70 -11.82 1.50
N ILE A 106 -22.91 -12.42 0.34
CA ILE A 106 -21.96 -13.34 -0.31
C ILE A 106 -21.37 -12.62 -1.51
N ILE A 107 -20.06 -12.73 -1.65
CA ILE A 107 -19.30 -12.18 -2.76
C ILE A 107 -18.53 -13.32 -3.42
N SER A 108 -18.55 -13.37 -4.76
CA SER A 108 -17.81 -14.33 -5.58
C SER A 108 -17.22 -13.69 -6.82
N GLY A 109 -16.26 -14.39 -7.44
CA GLY A 109 -15.48 -13.93 -8.59
C GLY A 109 -13.98 -13.88 -8.30
N ASP A 110 -13.21 -13.40 -9.27
CA ASP A 110 -11.77 -13.21 -9.10
C ASP A 110 -11.51 -11.86 -8.40
N ILE A 111 -11.67 -11.86 -7.08
CA ILE A 111 -11.65 -10.64 -6.24
C ILE A 111 -10.37 -9.81 -6.43
N GLY A 112 -9.23 -10.46 -6.69
CA GLY A 112 -7.94 -9.79 -6.92
C GLY A 112 -7.78 -9.15 -8.29
N ASN A 113 -8.69 -9.41 -9.23
CA ASN A 113 -8.57 -9.07 -10.65
C ASN A 113 -9.80 -8.31 -11.18
N GLN A 114 -10.62 -7.76 -10.28
CA GLN A 114 -11.78 -6.94 -10.60
C GLN A 114 -11.71 -5.62 -9.84
N GLY A 115 -12.19 -4.55 -10.47
CA GLY A 115 -12.28 -3.22 -9.86
C GLY A 115 -10.92 -2.55 -9.60
N THR A 116 -10.85 -1.71 -8.56
CA THR A 116 -9.57 -1.11 -8.15
C THR A 116 -8.73 -2.14 -7.41
N GLN A 117 -7.57 -2.48 -7.98
CA GLN A 117 -6.74 -3.60 -7.53
C GLN A 117 -5.27 -3.23 -7.42
N MET A 118 -4.49 -4.14 -6.81
CA MET A 118 -3.04 -4.11 -6.79
C MET A 118 -2.53 -5.50 -7.20
N ASP A 119 -1.82 -5.55 -8.32
CA ASP A 119 -1.29 -6.80 -8.83
C ASP A 119 0.01 -7.14 -8.11
N SER A 120 0.06 -8.35 -7.53
CA SER A 120 1.28 -8.89 -6.93
C SER A 120 2.34 -9.18 -8.00
N LEU A 121 3.61 -9.28 -7.62
CA LEU A 121 4.70 -9.58 -8.56
C LEU A 121 4.59 -10.99 -9.16
N GLY A 122 3.85 -11.90 -8.52
CA GLY A 122 3.50 -13.21 -9.07
C GLY A 122 2.34 -13.19 -10.05
N HIS A 123 1.70 -12.04 -10.31
CA HIS A 123 0.58 -11.94 -11.25
C HIS A 123 1.01 -12.19 -12.71
N PHE A 124 2.19 -11.68 -13.09
CA PHE A 124 2.76 -11.88 -14.42
C PHE A 124 4.21 -12.35 -14.35
N GLY A 125 4.51 -13.40 -15.11
CA GLY A 125 5.86 -13.76 -15.52
C GLY A 125 6.09 -13.43 -16.99
N TYR A 126 7.29 -13.68 -17.48
CA TYR A 126 7.65 -13.55 -18.88
C TYR A 126 8.36 -14.80 -19.39
N LYS A 127 8.22 -15.07 -20.69
CA LYS A 127 9.02 -16.08 -21.38
C LYS A 127 10.36 -15.45 -21.79
N PRO A 128 11.51 -16.07 -21.51
CA PRO A 128 12.81 -15.50 -21.83
C PRO A 128 13.04 -15.37 -23.34
N ASP A 129 12.37 -16.20 -24.14
CA ASP A 129 12.30 -16.08 -25.60
C ASP A 129 10.96 -16.63 -26.13
N ALA A 130 10.70 -16.44 -27.43
CA ALA A 130 9.42 -16.80 -28.05
C ALA A 130 9.10 -18.31 -28.00
N ASN A 131 10.14 -19.16 -28.04
CA ASN A 131 10.01 -20.61 -28.12
C ASN A 131 10.14 -21.30 -26.76
N SER A 132 10.55 -20.58 -25.71
CA SER A 132 10.69 -21.14 -24.38
C SER A 132 9.34 -21.55 -23.79
N ASP A 133 9.27 -22.74 -23.19
CA ASP A 133 8.13 -23.16 -22.36
C ASP A 133 8.31 -22.74 -20.89
N GLU A 134 9.44 -22.10 -20.57
CA GLU A 134 9.74 -21.61 -19.23
C GLU A 134 9.14 -20.22 -19.02
N VAL A 135 8.61 -20.01 -17.82
CA VAL A 135 8.17 -18.69 -17.34
C VAL A 135 9.06 -18.30 -16.19
N LEU A 136 9.67 -17.12 -16.30
CA LEU A 136 10.43 -16.49 -15.24
C LEU A 136 9.65 -15.30 -14.68
N TYR A 137 9.76 -15.12 -13.37
CA TYR A 137 9.12 -14.03 -12.64
C TYR A 137 10.17 -13.04 -12.15
N TYR A 138 9.70 -12.03 -11.40
CA TYR A 138 10.59 -11.13 -10.66
C TYR A 138 11.68 -11.92 -9.92
N ASN A 139 12.91 -11.42 -9.97
CA ASN A 139 14.11 -12.04 -9.39
C ASN A 139 14.50 -13.42 -9.97
N GLY A 140 13.92 -13.82 -11.10
CA GLY A 140 14.29 -15.06 -11.79
C GLY A 140 13.62 -16.31 -11.22
N PHE A 141 12.65 -16.19 -10.31
CA PHE A 141 11.88 -17.35 -9.85
C PHE A 141 11.15 -18.02 -11.00
N THR A 142 11.11 -19.35 -10.96
CA THR A 142 10.45 -20.18 -11.98
C THR A 142 8.95 -20.33 -11.71
N GLN A 143 8.20 -20.78 -12.72
CA GLN A 143 6.78 -21.13 -12.61
C GLN A 143 6.47 -22.05 -11.43
N GLU A 144 7.25 -23.12 -11.25
CA GLU A 144 7.03 -24.12 -10.20
C GLU A 144 7.28 -23.57 -8.80
N GLU A 145 8.19 -22.59 -8.67
CA GLU A 145 8.46 -21.91 -7.41
C GLU A 145 7.39 -20.87 -7.05
N VAL A 146 6.76 -20.25 -8.05
CA VAL A 146 5.82 -19.14 -7.85
C VAL A 146 4.39 -19.63 -7.71
N LYS A 147 3.95 -20.63 -8.48
CA LYS A 147 2.53 -21.02 -8.55
C LYS A 147 2.30 -22.47 -8.16
N GLY A 148 1.53 -22.66 -7.10
CA GLY A 148 1.01 -23.96 -6.65
C GLY A 148 -0.49 -24.14 -6.97
N PRO A 149 -1.06 -25.31 -6.62
CA PRO A 149 -2.46 -25.64 -6.89
C PRO A 149 -3.44 -24.68 -6.21
N ASP A 150 -3.12 -24.20 -5.00
CA ASP A 150 -4.03 -23.37 -4.20
C ASP A 150 -3.73 -21.86 -4.26
N GLY A 151 -2.69 -21.44 -4.99
CA GLY A 151 -2.29 -20.03 -4.96
C GLY A 151 -0.85 -19.78 -5.34
N LEU A 152 -0.41 -18.54 -5.15
CA LEU A 152 0.99 -18.17 -5.26
C LEU A 152 1.76 -18.66 -4.02
N LEU A 153 2.89 -19.33 -4.24
CA LEU A 153 3.81 -19.80 -3.20
C LEU A 153 4.89 -18.75 -2.90
N LYS A 154 5.25 -17.96 -3.91
CA LYS A 154 6.16 -16.82 -3.83
C LYS A 154 5.55 -15.61 -4.53
N LEU A 155 6.09 -14.43 -4.25
CA LEU A 155 5.74 -13.17 -4.91
C LEU A 155 4.26 -12.76 -4.73
N GLY A 156 3.59 -13.30 -3.73
CA GLY A 156 2.22 -12.95 -3.38
C GLY A 156 2.11 -11.54 -2.82
N ILE A 157 0.88 -11.01 -2.76
CA ILE A 157 0.63 -9.64 -2.30
C ILE A 157 1.04 -9.43 -0.84
N GLU A 158 1.04 -10.50 -0.03
CA GLU A 158 1.48 -10.52 1.35
C GLU A 158 2.98 -10.21 1.53
N LYS A 159 3.78 -10.33 0.45
CA LYS A 159 5.19 -9.92 0.44
C LYS A 159 5.37 -8.43 0.24
N SER A 160 4.36 -7.74 -0.31
CA SER A 160 4.44 -6.29 -0.54
C SER A 160 4.35 -5.53 0.78
N LYS A 161 5.28 -4.61 0.99
CA LYS A 161 5.19 -3.69 2.13
C LYS A 161 4.02 -2.71 1.95
N PRO A 162 3.34 -2.29 3.03
CA PRO A 162 2.26 -1.32 2.96
C PRO A 162 2.67 -0.01 2.28
N ILE A 163 1.81 0.53 1.43
CA ILE A 163 2.03 1.83 0.79
C ILE A 163 1.22 2.87 1.56
N VAL A 164 1.90 3.87 2.11
CA VAL A 164 1.29 4.99 2.84
C VAL A 164 1.64 6.28 2.12
N THR A 165 0.62 7.05 1.72
CA THR A 165 0.75 8.26 0.89
C THR A 165 -0.12 9.39 1.41
#